data_AF-A0A800IGC2-F1
#
_entry.id   AF-A0A800IGC2-F1
#
_cell.length_a   1.000
_cell.length_b   1.000
_cell.length_c   1.000
_cell.angle_alpha   90.00
_cell.angle_beta   90.00
_cell.angle_gamma   90.00
#
_symmetry.space_group_name_H-M   'P 1'
#
loop_
_entity.id
_entity.type
_entity.pdbx_description
1 polymer ?
#
loop_
_entity_poly.entity_id
_entity_poly.type
_entity_poly.pdbx_seq_one_letter_code
_entity_poly.pdbx_strand_id
1 'polypeptide(L)'
;ASDVGGHARYSSFQLVDTALGGSPERSLTMLYGLREEGTDAMAMLWVLSREIRLLHKLINHEQGIEAGLRQERVWEKRKACLRHAAQQHNNQSLAKMLHQCQQIDQSIKGVGTANVWDLVGQLTLCLAGTDIGLAS
;
A
#
# COMPACT_ATOMS: atom_id res chain seq x y z
N ALA A 1 -11.64 -1.49 -20.67
CA ALA A 1 -12.04 -2.66 -19.87
C ALA A 1 -13.03 -2.18 -18.84
N SER A 2 -14.18 -2.83 -18.82
CA SER A 2 -15.47 -2.33 -18.36
C SER A 2 -15.54 -2.15 -16.86
N ASP A 3 -15.83 -0.93 -16.43
CA ASP A 3 -16.40 -0.65 -15.11
C ASP A 3 -17.87 -1.06 -15.17
N VAL A 4 -18.19 -2.23 -14.61
CA VAL A 4 -19.56 -2.73 -14.51
C VAL A 4 -19.76 -3.33 -13.11
N GLY A 5 -20.55 -2.62 -12.30
CA GLY A 5 -21.41 -3.26 -11.30
C GLY A 5 -21.03 -3.00 -9.84
N GLY A 6 -21.56 -1.91 -9.28
CA GLY A 6 -21.61 -1.64 -7.85
C GLY A 6 -20.93 -0.32 -7.48
N HIS A 7 -21.65 0.61 -6.87
CA HIS A 7 -21.06 1.81 -6.26
C HIS A 7 -20.27 1.39 -5.00
N ALA A 8 -19.15 0.66 -5.18
CA ALA A 8 -18.21 0.41 -4.10
C ALA A 8 -17.85 1.78 -3.51
N ARG A 9 -18.07 1.96 -2.19
CA ARG A 9 -17.87 3.26 -1.55
C ARG A 9 -16.43 3.70 -1.67
N TYR A 10 -15.52 2.72 -1.77
CA TYR A 10 -14.09 2.89 -1.93
C TYR A 10 -13.56 1.97 -3.03
N SER A 11 -12.42 2.35 -3.61
CA SER A 11 -11.61 1.49 -4.48
C SER A 11 -10.26 1.22 -3.83
N SER A 12 -9.68 0.03 -4.05
CA SER A 12 -8.32 -0.31 -3.59
C SER A 12 -7.27 0.69 -4.07
N PHE A 13 -7.44 1.26 -5.28
CA PHE A 13 -6.55 2.31 -5.78
C PHE A 13 -6.69 3.63 -5.00
N GLN A 14 -7.92 4.01 -4.64
CA GLN A 14 -8.15 5.21 -3.83
C GLN A 14 -7.61 5.03 -2.41
N LEU A 15 -7.75 3.83 -1.82
CA LEU A 15 -7.17 3.49 -0.53
C LEU A 15 -5.65 3.66 -0.58
N VAL A 16 -4.99 3.09 -1.59
CA VAL A 16 -3.54 3.20 -1.74
C VAL A 16 -3.10 4.65 -1.91
N ASP A 17 -3.76 5.43 -2.78
CA ASP A 17 -3.41 6.84 -2.97
C ASP A 17 -3.60 7.65 -1.67
N THR A 18 -4.61 7.30 -0.86
CA THR A 18 -4.86 7.89 0.46
C THR A 18 -3.75 7.52 1.46
N ALA A 19 -3.30 6.25 1.46
CA ALA A 19 -2.19 5.79 2.29
C ALA A 19 -0.89 6.48 1.89
N LEU A 20 -0.54 6.48 0.60
CA LEU A 20 0.65 7.17 0.08
C LEU A 20 0.62 8.69 0.38
N GLY A 21 -0.58 9.27 0.48
CA GLY A 21 -0.78 10.67 0.87
C GLY A 21 -0.66 10.96 2.37
N GLY A 22 -0.32 9.97 3.22
CA GLY A 22 -0.08 10.17 4.65
C GLY A 22 -1.35 10.28 5.49
N SER A 23 -2.44 9.62 5.10
CA SER A 23 -3.73 9.66 5.82
C SER A 23 -4.10 8.33 6.49
N PRO A 24 -3.42 7.91 7.56
CA PRO A 24 -3.52 6.55 8.13
C PRO A 24 -4.94 6.16 8.59
N GLU A 25 -5.61 7.02 9.36
CA GLU A 25 -6.97 6.74 9.88
C GLU A 25 -7.99 6.57 8.75
N ARG A 26 -7.91 7.45 7.74
CA ARG A 26 -8.76 7.36 6.56
C ARG A 26 -8.48 6.10 5.76
N SER A 27 -7.21 5.73 5.58
CA SER A 27 -6.82 4.51 4.87
C SER A 27 -7.35 3.26 5.56
N LEU A 28 -7.29 3.18 6.89
CA LEU A 28 -7.91 2.08 7.64
C LEU A 28 -9.43 2.05 7.49
N THR A 29 -10.09 3.21 7.55
CA THR A 29 -11.53 3.31 7.35
C THR A 29 -11.93 2.76 5.97
N MET A 30 -11.18 3.14 4.93
CA MET A 30 -11.38 2.64 3.57
C MET A 30 -11.10 1.14 3.46
N LEU A 31 -10.05 0.65 4.14
CA LEU A 31 -9.69 -0.77 4.15
C LEU A 31 -10.81 -1.63 4.72
N TYR A 32 -11.36 -1.24 5.87
CA TYR A 32 -12.44 -2.00 6.50
C TYR A 32 -13.75 -1.90 5.72
N GLY A 33 -14.04 -0.74 5.11
CA GLY A 33 -15.17 -0.63 4.17
C GLY A 33 -15.03 -1.59 2.97
N LEU A 34 -13.83 -1.66 2.36
CA LEU A 34 -13.55 -2.61 1.27
C LEU A 34 -13.70 -4.07 1.71
N ARG A 35 -13.25 -4.39 2.93
CA ARG A 35 -13.43 -5.73 3.53
C ARG A 35 -14.91 -6.08 3.71
N GLU A 36 -15.71 -5.17 4.24
CA GLU A 36 -17.15 -5.36 4.42
C GLU A 36 -17.89 -5.54 3.08
N GLU A 37 -17.42 -4.85 2.04
CA GLU A 37 -17.91 -5.01 0.66
C GLU A 37 -17.44 -6.31 -0.01
N GLY A 38 -16.66 -7.14 0.68
CA GLY A 38 -16.22 -8.46 0.18
C GLY A 38 -14.97 -8.42 -0.70
N THR A 39 -14.16 -7.37 -0.60
CA THR A 39 -12.88 -7.29 -1.32
C THR A 39 -11.97 -8.45 -0.94
N ASP A 40 -11.38 -9.09 -1.95
CA ASP A 40 -10.46 -10.20 -1.76
C ASP A 40 -9.10 -9.75 -1.19
N ALA A 41 -8.60 -10.46 -0.19
CA ALA A 41 -7.35 -10.11 0.50
C ALA A 41 -6.11 -10.31 -0.40
N MET A 42 -6.12 -11.28 -1.31
CA MET A 42 -5.04 -11.48 -2.28
C MET A 42 -4.98 -10.31 -3.27
N ALA A 43 -6.13 -9.83 -3.74
CA ALA A 43 -6.21 -8.63 -4.55
C ALA A 43 -5.66 -7.41 -3.81
N MET A 44 -6.01 -7.23 -2.52
CA MET A 44 -5.48 -6.13 -1.70
C MET A 44 -3.96 -6.21 -1.53
N LEU A 45 -3.44 -7.40 -1.23
CA LEU A 45 -1.99 -7.65 -1.14
C LEU A 45 -1.28 -7.32 -2.45
N TRP A 46 -1.86 -7.71 -3.59
CA TRP A 46 -1.27 -7.43 -4.90
C TRP A 46 -1.15 -5.91 -5.14
N VAL A 47 -2.20 -5.13 -4.87
CA VAL A 47 -2.17 -3.67 -5.07
C VAL A 47 -1.15 -3.01 -4.14
N LEU A 48 -1.16 -3.32 -2.83
CA LEU A 48 -0.22 -2.75 -1.86
C LEU A 48 1.23 -3.08 -2.21
N SER A 49 1.53 -4.36 -2.49
CA SER A 49 2.89 -4.81 -2.77
C SER A 49 3.45 -4.23 -4.08
N ARG A 50 2.60 -3.99 -5.09
CA ARG A 50 2.97 -3.29 -6.32
C ARG A 50 3.45 -1.87 -6.04
N GLU A 51 2.75 -1.16 -5.15
CA GLU A 51 2.99 0.25 -4.87
C GLU A 51 4.20 0.45 -3.94
N ILE A 52 4.44 -0.47 -3.01
CA ILE A 52 5.67 -0.54 -2.22
C ILE A 52 6.89 -0.76 -3.14
N ARG A 53 6.78 -1.65 -4.15
CA ARG A 53 7.86 -1.84 -5.15
C ARG A 53 8.06 -0.61 -6.03
N LEU A 54 6.99 0.10 -6.39
CA LEU A 54 7.12 1.38 -7.09
C LEU A 54 7.88 2.39 -6.23
N LEU A 55 7.51 2.57 -4.97
CA LEU A 55 8.24 3.45 -4.04
C LEU A 55 9.72 3.08 -3.94
N HIS A 56 10.05 1.78 -3.87
CA HIS A 56 11.43 1.33 -3.88
C HIS A 56 12.20 1.80 -5.11
N LYS A 57 11.62 1.71 -6.31
CA LYS A 57 12.25 2.23 -7.53
C LYS A 57 12.42 3.74 -7.49
N LEU A 58 11.43 4.48 -6.98
CA LEU A 58 11.47 5.94 -6.92
C LEU A 58 12.53 6.45 -5.94
N ILE A 59 12.61 5.85 -4.75
CA ILE A 59 13.58 6.22 -3.70
C ILE A 59 15.01 5.91 -4.14
N ASN A 60 15.24 4.81 -4.86
CA ASN A 60 16.57 4.40 -5.32
C ASN A 60 16.92 4.89 -6.72
N HIS A 61 16.13 5.79 -7.29
CA HIS A 61 16.41 6.29 -8.64
C HIS A 61 17.66 7.20 -8.61
N GLU A 62 18.65 6.91 -9.47
CA GLU A 62 19.96 7.58 -9.47
C GLU A 62 19.88 9.11 -9.64
N GLN A 63 18.91 9.57 -10.43
CA GLN A 63 18.67 11.00 -10.69
C GLN A 63 17.63 11.63 -9.73
N GLY A 64 17.25 10.92 -8.67
CA GLY A 64 16.25 11.35 -7.69
C GLY A 64 14.79 11.06 -8.07
N ILE A 65 13.89 11.36 -7.13
CA ILE A 65 12.47 10.97 -7.16
C ILE A 65 11.74 11.49 -8.40
N GLU A 66 11.96 12.74 -8.80
CA GLU A 66 11.27 13.33 -9.96
C GLU A 66 11.60 12.61 -11.28
N ALA A 67 12.87 12.25 -11.47
CA ALA A 67 13.29 11.49 -12.63
C ALA A 67 12.67 10.08 -12.62
N GLY A 68 12.61 9.44 -11.45
CA GLY A 68 11.91 8.16 -11.27
C GLY A 68 10.42 8.23 -11.59
N LEU A 69 9.72 9.27 -11.11
CA LEU A 69 8.29 9.48 -11.40
C LEU A 69 8.03 9.63 -12.90
N ARG A 70 8.92 10.34 -13.61
CA ARG A 70 8.88 10.48 -15.06
C ARG A 70 9.16 9.16 -15.76
N GLN A 71 10.18 8.41 -15.35
CA GLN A 71 10.58 7.13 -15.94
C GLN A 71 9.48 6.08 -15.79
N GLU A 72 8.86 5.96 -14.62
CA GLU A 72 7.75 5.03 -14.36
C GLU A 72 6.41 5.51 -14.95
N ARG A 73 6.41 6.63 -15.69
CA ARG A 73 5.23 7.21 -16.37
C ARG A 73 4.05 7.42 -15.42
N VAL A 74 4.34 7.90 -14.22
CA VAL A 74 3.33 8.19 -13.19
C VAL A 74 2.44 9.33 -13.66
N TRP A 75 1.12 9.12 -13.59
CA TRP A 75 0.12 10.10 -13.97
C TRP A 75 0.14 11.29 -13.02
N GLU A 76 -0.06 12.50 -13.52
CA GLU A 76 0.12 13.74 -12.74
C GLU A 76 -0.63 13.73 -11.40
N LYS A 77 -1.89 13.26 -11.40
CA LYS A 77 -2.73 13.18 -10.19
C LYS A 77 -2.14 12.31 -9.06
N ARG A 78 -1.27 11.34 -9.39
CA ARG A 78 -0.64 10.43 -8.41
C ARG A 78 0.75 10.89 -7.97
N LYS A 79 1.37 11.84 -8.67
CA LYS A 79 2.74 12.27 -8.33
C LYS A 79 2.83 12.87 -6.94
N ALA A 80 1.80 13.60 -6.50
CA ALA A 80 1.80 14.24 -5.19
C ALA A 80 1.86 13.22 -4.04
N CYS A 81 1.00 12.20 -4.03
CA CYS A 81 1.00 11.18 -2.99
C CYS A 81 2.27 10.30 -3.05
N LEU A 82 2.71 9.90 -4.25
CA LEU A 82 3.95 9.13 -4.38
C LEU A 82 5.18 9.90 -3.94
N ARG A 83 5.26 11.21 -4.23
CA ARG A 83 6.34 12.08 -3.75
C ARG A 83 6.32 12.17 -2.23
N HIS A 84 5.14 12.37 -1.63
CA HIS A 84 4.99 12.40 -0.19
C HIS A 84 5.52 11.10 0.44
N ALA A 85 5.01 9.95 0.02
CA ALA A 85 5.46 8.65 0.52
C ALA A 85 6.96 8.41 0.30
N ALA A 86 7.51 8.79 -0.86
CA ALA A 86 8.94 8.66 -1.15
C ALA A 86 9.84 9.53 -0.24
N GLN A 87 9.29 10.59 0.35
CA GLN A 87 9.99 11.41 1.35
C GLN A 87 9.85 10.87 2.78
N GLN A 88 8.79 10.10 3.07
CA GLN A 88 8.55 9.52 4.40
C GLN A 88 9.24 8.15 4.58
N HIS A 89 9.52 7.45 3.49
CA HIS A 89 10.05 6.09 3.52
C HIS A 89 11.51 6.00 3.10
N ASN A 90 12.17 4.93 3.55
CA ASN A 90 13.54 4.59 3.17
C ASN A 90 13.66 3.09 2.86
N ASN A 91 14.83 2.64 2.42
CA ASN A 91 15.04 1.23 2.06
C ASN A 91 14.75 0.25 3.21
N GLN A 92 14.98 0.65 4.45
CA GLN A 92 14.69 -0.20 5.61
C GLN A 92 13.18 -0.35 5.84
N SER A 93 12.41 0.74 5.79
CA SER A 93 10.95 0.68 5.94
C SER A 93 10.29 -0.10 4.79
N LEU A 94 10.77 0.10 3.56
CA LEU A 94 10.31 -0.65 2.40
C LEU A 94 10.61 -2.15 2.50
N ALA A 95 11.81 -2.53 2.96
CA ALA A 95 12.16 -3.93 3.17
C ALA A 95 11.27 -4.60 4.23
N LYS A 96 10.98 -3.89 5.33
CA LYS A 96 10.02 -4.35 6.35
C LYS A 96 8.63 -4.57 5.76
N MET A 97 8.13 -3.62 4.96
CA MET A 97 6.82 -3.75 4.32
C MET A 97 6.77 -4.89 3.30
N LEU A 98 7.84 -5.14 2.54
CA LEU A 98 7.93 -6.29 1.64
C LEU A 98 7.95 -7.63 2.40
N HIS A 99 8.60 -7.68 3.55
CA HIS A 99 8.53 -8.84 4.45
C HIS A 99 7.11 -9.04 5.00
N GLN A 100 6.42 -7.96 5.39
CA GLN A 100 5.00 -8.03 5.78
C GLN A 100 4.12 -8.53 4.64
N CYS A 101 4.36 -8.14 3.39
CA CYS A 101 3.66 -8.71 2.23
C CYS A 101 3.82 -10.23 2.14
N GLN A 102 5.02 -10.76 2.42
CA GLN A 102 5.25 -12.21 2.45
C GLN A 102 4.46 -12.90 3.59
N GLN A 103 4.41 -12.28 4.77
CA GLN A 103 3.62 -12.80 5.91
C GLN A 103 2.11 -12.82 5.59
N ILE A 104 1.61 -11.79 4.90
CA ILE A 104 0.22 -11.74 4.44
C ILE A 104 -0.05 -12.85 3.42
N ASP A 105 0.82 -13.06 2.43
CA ASP A 105 0.69 -14.14 1.44
C ASP A 105 0.63 -15.52 2.09
N GLN A 106 1.51 -15.78 3.06
CA GLN A 106 1.50 -17.00 3.86
C GLN A 106 0.17 -17.17 4.61
N SER A 107 -0.29 -16.10 5.28
CA SER A 107 -1.55 -16.13 6.04
C SER A 107 -2.77 -16.36 5.13
N ILE A 108 -2.80 -15.78 3.93
CA ILE A 108 -3.85 -16.04 2.93
C ILE A 108 -3.86 -17.52 2.51
N LYS A 109 -2.69 -18.14 2.41
CA LYS A 109 -2.53 -19.57 2.09
C LYS A 109 -2.81 -20.50 3.29
N GLY A 110 -3.24 -19.96 4.43
CA GLY A 110 -3.51 -20.71 5.64
C GLY A 110 -2.24 -21.11 6.42
N VAL A 111 -1.11 -20.47 6.14
CA VAL A 111 0.14 -20.69 6.87
C VAL A 111 0.25 -19.66 7.99
N GLY A 112 0.25 -20.15 9.24
CA GLY A 112 0.35 -19.32 10.45
C GLY A 112 -1.00 -19.08 11.14
N THR A 113 -0.98 -18.31 12.23
CA THR A 113 -2.16 -18.04 13.07
C THR A 113 -2.62 -16.58 13.05
N ALA A 114 -1.88 -15.71 12.35
CA ALA A 114 -2.19 -14.29 12.28
C ALA A 114 -3.45 -14.04 11.44
N ASN A 115 -4.26 -13.06 11.85
CA ASN A 115 -5.40 -12.64 11.05
C ASN A 115 -4.92 -11.85 9.82
N VAL A 116 -5.32 -12.28 8.63
CA VAL A 116 -4.94 -11.65 7.35
C VAL A 116 -5.25 -10.15 7.33
N TRP A 117 -6.43 -9.75 7.80
CA TRP A 117 -6.86 -8.35 7.72
C TRP A 117 -6.17 -7.46 8.75
N ASP A 118 -5.76 -8.01 9.89
CA ASP A 118 -4.93 -7.28 10.85
C ASP A 118 -3.55 -7.00 10.24
N LEU A 119 -2.95 -7.97 9.55
CA LEU A 119 -1.68 -7.79 8.85
C LEU A 119 -1.79 -6.79 7.68
N VAL A 120 -2.87 -6.85 6.89
CA VAL A 120 -3.13 -5.87 5.83
C VAL A 120 -3.35 -4.48 6.40
N GLY A 121 -4.02 -4.35 7.55
CA GLY A 121 -4.21 -3.10 8.27
C GLY A 121 -2.88 -2.50 8.74
N GLN A 122 -2.02 -3.33 9.33
CA GLN A 122 -0.66 -2.94 9.72
C GLN A 122 0.16 -2.47 8.51
N LEU A 123 0.16 -3.24 7.42
CA LEU A 123 0.87 -2.84 6.20
C LEU A 123 0.35 -1.50 5.64
N THR A 124 -0.97 -1.29 5.68
CA THR A 124 -1.62 -0.05 5.22
C THR A 124 -1.20 1.15 6.06
N LEU A 125 -1.14 0.99 7.38
CA LEU A 125 -0.66 2.01 8.32
C LEU A 125 0.83 2.31 8.14
N CYS A 126 1.67 1.28 8.00
CA CYS A 126 3.08 1.44 7.67
C CYS A 126 3.24 2.25 6.38
N LEU A 127 2.51 1.90 5.32
CA LEU A 127 2.56 2.62 4.05
C LEU A 127 2.17 4.10 4.20
N ALA A 128 1.21 4.38 5.10
CA ALA A 128 0.78 5.74 5.43
C ALA A 128 1.74 6.54 6.32
N GLY A 129 2.92 5.99 6.64
CA GLY A 129 3.96 6.69 7.41
C GLY A 129 3.81 6.55 8.92
N THR A 130 2.92 5.68 9.41
CA THR A 130 2.82 5.39 10.84
C THR A 130 3.88 4.38 11.25
N ASP A 131 4.73 4.75 12.21
CA ASP A 131 5.62 3.79 12.87
C ASP A 131 4.82 2.96 13.88
N ILE A 132 4.41 1.78 13.45
CA ILE A 132 3.77 0.80 14.32
C ILE A 132 4.91 0.05 14.99
N GLY A 133 5.33 0.54 16.15
CA GLY A 133 6.40 -0.04 16.99
C GLY A 133 6.03 -1.41 17.57
N LEU A 134 5.57 -2.34 16.75
CA LEU A 134 5.40 -3.73 17.12
C LEU A 134 6.78 -4.36 17.10
N ALA A 135 7.31 -4.52 18.32
CA ALA A 135 8.58 -5.12 18.63
C ALA A 135 8.84 -6.38 17.78
N SER A 136 10.07 -6.45 17.29
CA SER A 136 10.66 -7.61 16.61
C SER A 136 10.61 -8.86 17.46
#